data_AF-A0A9D5V391-F1
#
_entry.id   AF-A0A9D5V391-F1
#
_cell.length_a   1.000
_cell.length_b   1.000
_cell.length_c   1.000
_cell.angle_alpha   90.00
_cell.angle_beta   90.00
_cell.angle_gamma   90.00
#
_symmetry.space_group_name_H-M   'P 1'
#
loop_
_entity.id
_entity.type
_entity.pdbx_description
1 polymer ?
#
loop_
_entity_poly.entity_id
_entity_poly.type
_entity_poly.pdbx_seq_one_letter_code
_entity_poly.pdbx_strand_id
1 'polypeptide(L)'
;MIADETSLPALVKHFPQLVGVDMEGYGAALGSYETDARFLFVKGISDWADPKKGDDGWRPYAADAAAALVFDFLRVGAITPRQTASPSPQTNGQPVIFSGTIKYEFCKQLGLNWEDLADVLNPKVTNHERLRFRHGRWCEDFWIWLEDRGRLGELPAALRTIGREELAQLFES
;
A
#
# COMPACT_ATOMS: atom_id res chain seq x y z
N MET A 1 23.40 -12.16 2.66
CA MET A 1 23.78 -10.74 2.79
C MET A 1 24.93 -10.46 1.82
N ILE A 2 24.83 -9.43 0.97
CA ILE A 2 25.85 -9.08 -0.06
C ILE A 2 27.21 -8.87 0.58
N ALA A 3 28.23 -9.57 0.12
CA ALA A 3 29.57 -9.61 0.75
C ALA A 3 30.69 -9.74 -0.29
N ASP A 4 30.42 -9.36 -1.53
CA ASP A 4 31.33 -9.56 -2.65
C ASP A 4 31.56 -8.25 -3.41
N GLU A 5 32.74 -8.14 -4.04
CA GLU A 5 33.16 -6.92 -4.74
C GLU A 5 32.37 -6.61 -6.02
N THR A 6 31.50 -7.53 -6.47
CA THR A 6 30.84 -7.42 -7.78
C THR A 6 29.37 -7.00 -7.67
N SER A 7 28.65 -7.49 -6.66
CA SER A 7 27.22 -7.25 -6.50
C SER A 7 26.90 -5.80 -6.13
N LEU A 8 27.66 -5.19 -5.20
CA LEU A 8 27.40 -3.83 -4.76
C LEU A 8 27.65 -2.79 -5.87
N PRO A 9 28.78 -2.82 -6.62
CA PRO A 9 28.98 -1.91 -7.75
C PRO A 9 27.94 -2.11 -8.86
N ALA A 10 27.52 -3.35 -9.12
CA ALA A 10 26.45 -3.62 -10.06
C ALA A 10 25.14 -2.97 -9.61
N LEU A 11 24.77 -3.09 -8.34
CA LEU A 11 23.57 -2.46 -7.79
C LEU A 11 23.65 -0.94 -7.83
N VAL A 12 24.77 -0.33 -7.43
CA VAL A 12 24.96 1.13 -7.48
C VAL A 12 24.87 1.66 -8.91
N LYS A 13 25.37 0.91 -9.91
CA LYS A 13 25.25 1.29 -11.33
C LYS A 13 23.80 1.34 -11.80
N HIS A 14 22.97 0.38 -11.38
CA HIS A 14 21.55 0.33 -11.77
C HIS A 14 20.68 1.24 -10.91
N PHE A 15 21.09 1.50 -9.67
CA PHE A 15 20.37 2.29 -8.68
C PHE A 15 21.31 3.35 -8.07
N PRO A 16 21.57 4.48 -8.77
CA PRO A 16 22.51 5.49 -8.30
C PRO A 16 22.12 6.16 -6.97
N GLN A 17 20.86 6.04 -6.56
CA GLN A 17 20.34 6.55 -5.29
C GLN A 17 20.34 5.51 -4.17
N LEU A 18 20.92 4.32 -4.38
CA LEU A 18 21.01 3.27 -3.38
C LEU A 18 21.88 3.75 -2.21
N VAL A 19 21.30 3.77 -1.01
CA VAL A 19 21.97 4.18 0.24
C VAL A 19 22.32 3.02 1.16
N GLY A 20 21.76 1.84 0.93
CA GLY A 20 21.99 0.65 1.75
C GLY A 20 21.24 -0.58 1.22
N VAL A 21 21.62 -1.75 1.72
CA VAL A 21 21.03 -3.04 1.35
C VAL A 21 20.70 -3.85 2.61
N ASP A 22 19.54 -4.49 2.61
CA ASP A 22 19.09 -5.39 3.68
C ASP A 22 18.28 -6.56 3.08
N MET A 23 17.84 -7.52 3.89
CA MET A 23 17.14 -8.72 3.41
C MET A 23 15.63 -8.74 3.74
N GLU A 24 15.15 -7.87 4.63
CA GLU A 24 13.78 -7.88 5.12
C GLU A 24 12.96 -6.64 4.70
N GLY A 25 13.61 -5.51 4.41
CA GLY A 25 12.93 -4.23 4.19
C GLY A 25 11.94 -4.24 3.03
N TYR A 26 12.29 -4.87 1.90
CA TYR A 26 11.38 -4.98 0.77
C TYR A 26 10.12 -5.79 1.10
N GLY A 27 10.26 -6.92 1.78
CA GLY A 27 9.12 -7.76 2.16
C GLY A 27 8.18 -7.06 3.16
N ALA A 28 8.74 -6.37 4.15
CA ALA A 28 7.96 -5.59 5.11
C ALA A 28 7.21 -4.41 4.43
N ALA A 29 7.87 -3.73 3.48
CA ALA A 29 7.25 -2.68 2.69
C ALA A 29 6.12 -3.22 1.80
N LEU A 30 6.32 -4.39 1.16
CA LEU A 30 5.30 -5.03 0.34
C LEU A 30 4.07 -5.43 1.16
N GLY A 31 4.25 -6.08 2.32
CA GLY A 31 3.12 -6.44 3.18
C GLY A 31 2.37 -5.21 3.72
N SER A 32 3.09 -4.12 4.01
CA SER A 32 2.46 -2.85 4.40
C SER A 32 1.69 -2.20 3.24
N TYR A 33 2.22 -2.31 2.03
CA TYR A 33 1.57 -1.85 0.80
C TYR A 33 0.27 -2.61 0.52
N GLU A 34 0.29 -3.93 0.66
CA GLU A 34 -0.87 -4.81 0.45
C GLU A 34 -1.99 -4.57 1.47
N THR A 35 -1.63 -4.21 2.70
CA THR A 35 -2.59 -4.00 3.80
C THR A 35 -3.01 -2.54 4.01
N ASP A 36 -2.58 -1.63 3.13
CA ASP A 36 -2.78 -0.17 3.28
C ASP A 36 -2.31 0.36 4.66
N ALA A 37 -1.20 -0.20 5.16
CA ALA A 37 -0.55 0.24 6.38
C ALA A 37 0.50 1.31 6.05
N ARG A 38 0.54 2.38 6.85
CA ARG A 38 1.64 3.35 6.78
C ARG A 38 2.93 2.65 7.23
N PHE A 39 3.99 2.79 6.44
CA PHE A 39 5.26 2.12 6.69
C PHE A 39 6.38 3.14 6.89
N LEU A 40 7.16 2.96 7.96
CA LEU A 40 8.40 3.66 8.22
C LEU A 40 9.47 2.61 8.53
N PHE A 41 10.62 2.73 7.86
CA PHE A 41 11.72 1.78 8.01
C PHE A 41 12.96 2.47 8.57
N VAL A 42 13.47 1.96 9.69
CA VAL A 42 14.64 2.50 10.38
C VAL A 42 15.66 1.38 10.56
N LYS A 43 16.90 1.62 10.11
CA LYS A 43 18.01 0.67 10.20
C LYS A 43 19.27 1.42 10.63
N GLY A 44 20.12 0.77 11.41
CA GLY A 44 21.51 1.18 11.62
C GLY A 44 22.42 0.50 10.61
N ILE A 45 23.55 1.13 10.30
CA ILE A 45 24.57 0.57 9.41
C ILE A 45 25.43 -0.41 10.22
N SER A 46 25.43 -1.69 9.85
CA SER A 46 26.23 -2.72 10.52
C SER A 46 27.54 -3.06 9.80
N ASP A 47 27.65 -2.76 8.51
CA ASP A 47 28.81 -3.02 7.68
C ASP A 47 28.73 -2.23 6.36
N TRP A 48 29.80 -2.23 5.59
CA TRP A 48 29.90 -1.52 4.31
C TRP A 48 29.48 -2.34 3.09
N ALA A 49 28.92 -3.54 3.30
CA ALA A 49 28.61 -4.50 2.24
C ALA A 49 29.80 -4.82 1.31
N ASP A 50 31.02 -4.71 1.85
CA ASP A 50 32.27 -5.07 1.18
C ASP A 50 32.70 -6.50 1.59
N PRO A 51 33.76 -7.06 0.99
CA PRO A 51 34.26 -8.38 1.38
C PRO A 51 34.89 -8.43 2.77
N LYS A 52 35.14 -7.29 3.42
CA LYS A 52 35.70 -7.23 4.77
C LYS A 52 34.61 -7.44 5.82
N LYS A 53 33.65 -8.32 5.53
CA LYS A 53 32.69 -8.79 6.54
C LYS A 53 33.40 -9.59 7.61
N GLY A 54 33.72 -8.91 8.70
CA GLY A 54 34.07 -9.50 9.97
C GLY A 54 32.95 -9.30 10.99
N ASP A 55 32.97 -10.11 12.04
CA ASP A 55 32.17 -9.86 13.25
C ASP A 55 32.85 -8.74 14.05
N ASP A 56 32.82 -7.53 13.49
CA ASP A 56 33.47 -6.33 14.02
C ASP A 56 32.67 -5.68 15.17
N GLY A 57 31.58 -6.33 15.59
CA GLY A 57 30.76 -5.92 16.73
C GLY A 57 29.82 -4.75 16.43
N TRP A 58 29.72 -4.27 15.17
CA TRP A 58 28.82 -3.16 14.85
C TRP A 58 27.35 -3.55 14.82
N ARG A 59 27.02 -4.84 14.69
CA ARG A 59 25.62 -5.30 14.65
C ARG A 59 24.81 -4.94 15.91
N PRO A 60 25.29 -5.22 17.15
CA PRO A 60 24.64 -4.73 18.36
C PRO A 60 24.47 -3.21 18.38
N TYR A 61 25.52 -2.45 18.06
CA TYR A 61 25.46 -1.00 18.05
C TYR A 61 24.45 -0.44 17.03
N ALA A 62 24.44 -0.99 15.82
CA ALA A 62 23.51 -0.61 14.75
C ALA A 62 22.05 -0.87 15.15
N ALA A 63 21.80 -2.00 15.84
CA ALA A 63 20.49 -2.33 16.39
C ALA A 63 20.08 -1.36 17.50
N ASP A 64 20.97 -1.09 18.46
CA ASP A 64 20.71 -0.17 19.58
C ASP A 64 20.47 1.26 19.09
N ALA A 65 21.25 1.75 18.13
CA ALA A 65 21.07 3.08 17.56
C ALA A 65 19.74 3.24 16.84
N ALA A 66 19.34 2.23 16.04
CA ALA A 66 18.04 2.22 15.36
C ALA A 66 16.88 2.17 16.39
N ALA A 67 17.01 1.33 17.42
CA ALA A 67 16.02 1.22 18.49
C ALA A 67 15.88 2.52 19.29
N ALA A 68 16.99 3.17 19.64
CA ALA A 68 16.99 4.43 20.35
C ALA A 68 16.28 5.53 19.54
N LEU A 69 16.55 5.62 18.24
CA LEU A 69 15.85 6.56 17.35
C LEU A 69 14.35 6.30 17.33
N VAL A 70 13.93 5.04 17.16
CA VAL A 70 12.50 4.67 17.16
C VAL A 70 11.86 4.97 18.51
N PHE A 71 12.54 4.67 19.62
CA PHE A 71 12.04 4.93 20.96
C PHE A 71 11.77 6.42 21.18
N ASP A 72 12.74 7.29 20.87
CA ASP A 72 12.55 8.74 21.01
C ASP A 72 11.53 9.28 20.01
N PHE A 73 11.50 8.79 18.78
CA PHE A 73 10.51 9.15 17.78
C PHE A 73 9.07 8.86 18.25
N LEU A 74 8.86 7.72 18.90
CA LEU A 74 7.57 7.36 19.50
C LEU A 74 7.26 8.23 20.73
N ARG A 75 8.26 8.49 21.58
CA ARG A 75 8.11 9.29 22.81
C ARG A 75 7.68 10.73 22.55
N VAL A 76 8.15 11.34 21.47
CA VAL A 76 7.76 12.71 21.09
C VAL A 76 6.39 12.78 20.40
N GLY A 77 5.72 11.65 20.17
CA GLY A 77 4.42 11.61 19.52
C GLY A 77 4.46 11.99 18.03
N ALA A 78 5.58 11.73 17.36
CA ALA A 78 5.76 12.08 15.94
C ALA A 78 4.83 11.31 14.98
N ILE A 79 4.15 10.27 15.48
CA ILE A 79 3.10 9.56 14.75
C ILE A 79 1.82 9.60 15.58
N THR A 80 0.75 10.14 15.00
CA THR A 80 -0.60 9.90 15.51
C THR A 80 -1.00 8.48 15.13
N PRO A 81 -1.33 7.59 16.09
CA PRO A 81 -1.88 6.28 15.77
C PRO A 81 -3.04 6.44 14.80
N ARG A 82 -3.11 5.58 13.77
CA ARG A 82 -4.26 5.54 12.88
C ARG A 82 -5.47 5.33 13.78
N GLN A 83 -6.33 6.34 13.93
CA GLN A 83 -7.67 6.10 14.47
C GLN A 83 -8.23 5.01 13.57
N THR A 84 -8.57 3.85 14.15
CA THR A 84 -9.38 2.86 13.44
C THR A 84 -10.53 3.65 12.88
N ALA A 85 -10.61 3.78 11.56
CA ALA A 85 -11.71 4.44 10.92
C ALA A 85 -12.96 3.87 11.58
N SER A 86 -13.81 4.74 12.15
CA SER A 86 -15.11 4.30 12.62
C SER A 86 -15.67 3.40 11.53
N PRO A 87 -16.10 2.17 11.84
CA PRO A 87 -16.62 1.28 10.82
C PRO A 87 -17.65 2.11 10.04
N SER A 88 -17.39 2.32 8.75
CA SER A 88 -18.44 2.68 7.82
C SER A 88 -19.61 1.75 8.12
N PRO A 89 -20.87 2.22 8.15
CA PRO A 89 -22.00 1.41 8.60
C PRO A 89 -21.95 0.06 7.90
N GLN A 90 -21.45 -0.93 8.65
CA GLN A 90 -21.18 -2.25 8.11
C GLN A 90 -22.52 -2.93 8.05
N THR A 91 -22.92 -3.31 6.84
CA THR A 91 -23.85 -4.42 6.68
C THR A 91 -23.10 -5.68 7.13
N ASN A 92 -23.13 -5.96 8.44
CA ASN A 92 -22.73 -7.20 9.10
C ASN A 92 -21.46 -7.90 8.59
N GLY A 93 -20.26 -7.40 8.90
CA GLY A 93 -19.01 -8.17 9.15
C GLY A 93 -18.56 -9.30 8.18
N GLN A 94 -19.19 -9.45 7.02
CA GLN A 94 -18.90 -10.45 6.01
C GLN A 94 -18.18 -9.74 4.86
N PRO A 95 -17.08 -10.30 4.33
CA PRO A 95 -16.51 -9.81 3.09
C PRO A 95 -17.59 -9.90 2.01
N VAL A 96 -18.00 -8.74 1.48
CA VAL A 96 -18.98 -8.69 0.39
C VAL A 96 -18.27 -9.15 -0.87
N ILE A 97 -18.48 -10.42 -1.22
CA ILE A 97 -17.94 -11.03 -2.43
C ILE A 97 -19.00 -10.90 -3.53
N PHE A 98 -18.70 -10.11 -4.55
CA PHE A 98 -19.56 -10.02 -5.74
C PHE A 98 -19.09 -11.00 -6.81
N SER A 99 -20.03 -11.54 -7.60
CA SER A 99 -19.72 -12.48 -8.67
C SER A 99 -18.94 -11.81 -9.81
N GLY A 100 -18.18 -12.60 -10.58
CA GLY A 100 -17.49 -12.12 -11.77
C GLY A 100 -18.44 -11.51 -12.82
N THR A 101 -19.71 -11.92 -12.83
CA THR A 101 -20.75 -11.35 -13.70
C THR A 101 -21.12 -9.93 -13.27
N ILE A 102 -21.25 -9.67 -11.97
CA ILE A 102 -21.48 -8.31 -11.44
C ILE A 102 -20.29 -7.42 -11.77
N LYS A 103 -19.06 -7.90 -11.55
CA LYS A 103 -17.83 -7.19 -11.93
C LYS A 103 -17.81 -6.84 -13.42
N TYR A 104 -18.16 -7.79 -14.28
CA TYR A 104 -18.19 -7.59 -15.72
C TYR A 104 -19.22 -6.53 -16.13
N GLU A 105 -20.47 -6.64 -15.66
CA GLU A 105 -21.52 -5.68 -15.99
C GLU A 105 -21.23 -4.29 -15.42
N PHE A 106 -20.70 -4.22 -14.19
CA PHE A 106 -20.20 -2.97 -13.61
C PHE A 106 -19.14 -2.33 -14.51
N CYS A 107 -18.09 -3.06 -14.89
CA CYS A 107 -17.01 -2.48 -15.70
C CYS A 107 -17.43 -2.14 -17.13
N LYS A 108 -18.35 -2.90 -17.70
CA LYS A 108 -18.93 -2.62 -19.01
C LYS A 108 -19.75 -1.33 -19.00
N GLN A 109 -20.47 -1.05 -17.92
CA GLN A 109 -21.40 0.09 -17.84
C GLN A 109 -20.80 1.34 -17.17
N LEU A 110 -19.77 1.22 -16.33
CA LEU A 110 -19.12 2.35 -15.66
C LEU A 110 -18.46 3.31 -16.66
N GLY A 111 -17.83 2.77 -17.72
CA GLY A 111 -17.23 3.56 -18.79
C GLY A 111 -16.11 4.51 -18.29
N LEU A 112 -16.09 5.75 -18.80
CA LEU A 112 -15.11 6.78 -18.41
C LEU A 112 -15.42 7.46 -17.06
N ASN A 113 -16.56 7.18 -16.43
CA ASN A 113 -16.99 7.84 -15.18
C ASN A 113 -16.30 7.30 -13.92
N TRP A 114 -15.19 6.57 -14.08
CA TRP A 114 -14.43 6.05 -12.95
C TRP A 114 -13.75 7.18 -12.16
N GLU A 115 -13.43 8.30 -12.81
CA GLU A 115 -12.82 9.48 -12.17
C GLU A 115 -13.79 10.15 -11.19
N ASP A 116 -15.06 10.33 -11.58
CA ASP A 116 -16.11 10.86 -10.70
C ASP A 116 -16.30 9.97 -9.46
N LEU A 117 -16.27 8.65 -9.66
CA LEU A 117 -16.36 7.69 -8.57
C LEU A 117 -15.12 7.74 -7.65
N ALA A 118 -13.93 7.89 -8.22
CA ALA A 118 -12.69 8.10 -7.48
C ALA A 118 -12.69 9.44 -6.72
N ASP A 119 -13.34 10.48 -7.25
CA ASP A 119 -13.53 11.78 -6.60
C ASP A 119 -14.50 11.69 -5.42
N VAL A 120 -15.61 10.94 -5.55
CA VAL A 120 -16.52 10.72 -4.42
C VAL A 120 -15.87 9.89 -3.30
N LEU A 121 -14.98 8.96 -3.66
CA LEU A 121 -14.22 8.18 -2.69
C LEU A 121 -12.97 8.90 -2.15
N ASN A 122 -12.67 10.12 -2.60
CA ASN A 122 -11.64 11.01 -2.05
C ASN A 122 -12.03 11.41 -0.60
N PRO A 123 -11.11 11.39 0.40
CA PRO A 123 -9.64 11.28 0.35
C PRO A 123 -9.05 9.88 0.22
N LYS A 124 -9.87 8.85 0.04
CA LYS A 124 -9.38 7.47 0.08
C LYS A 124 -8.85 6.96 -1.26
N VAL A 125 -9.20 7.58 -2.41
CA VAL A 125 -8.57 7.33 -3.72
C VAL A 125 -7.74 8.56 -4.11
N THR A 126 -6.50 8.60 -3.65
CA THR A 126 -5.55 9.70 -3.89
C THR A 126 -5.05 9.72 -5.34
N ASN A 127 -4.52 10.86 -5.80
CA ASN A 127 -3.89 10.96 -7.13
C ASN A 127 -2.76 9.95 -7.33
N HIS A 128 -2.01 9.64 -6.27
CA HIS A 128 -0.98 8.59 -6.31
C HIS A 128 -1.57 7.23 -6.64
N GLU A 129 -2.76 6.90 -6.13
CA GLU A 129 -3.44 5.63 -6.41
C GLU A 129 -4.02 5.61 -7.82
N ARG A 130 -4.58 6.73 -8.29
CA ARG A 130 -5.09 6.85 -9.67
C ARG A 130 -4.01 6.60 -10.72
N LEU A 131 -2.79 7.08 -10.48
CA LEU A 131 -1.64 6.85 -11.37
C LEU A 131 -1.22 5.37 -11.47
N ARG A 132 -1.67 4.50 -10.55
CA ARG A 132 -1.34 3.07 -10.57
C ARG A 132 -2.27 2.25 -11.45
N PHE A 133 -3.45 2.77 -11.77
CA PHE A 133 -4.39 2.07 -12.63
C PHE A 133 -3.88 2.12 -14.07
N ARG A 134 -4.02 1.01 -14.81
CA ARG A 134 -3.47 0.88 -16.16
C ARG A 134 -4.45 1.45 -17.18
N HIS A 135 -3.91 2.16 -18.16
CA HIS A 135 -4.70 2.69 -19.27
C HIS A 135 -5.45 1.56 -19.99
N GLY A 136 -6.79 1.68 -20.07
CA GLY A 136 -7.67 0.68 -20.65
C GLY A 136 -8.09 -0.46 -19.72
N ARG A 137 -7.56 -0.54 -18.49
CA ARG A 137 -7.98 -1.48 -17.43
C ARG A 137 -8.37 -0.81 -16.13
N TRP A 138 -8.72 0.48 -16.20
CA TRP A 138 -9.07 1.33 -15.06
C TRP A 138 -10.11 0.69 -14.14
N CYS A 139 -11.20 0.16 -14.69
CA CYS A 139 -12.25 -0.45 -13.88
C CYS A 139 -11.79 -1.75 -13.20
N GLU A 140 -11.01 -2.58 -13.90
CA GLU A 140 -10.49 -3.82 -13.31
C GLU A 140 -9.53 -3.52 -12.16
N ASP A 141 -8.59 -2.59 -12.38
CA ASP A 141 -7.60 -2.19 -11.38
C ASP A 141 -8.27 -1.46 -10.19
N PHE A 142 -9.29 -0.64 -10.45
CA PHE A 142 -10.09 0.01 -9.42
C PHE A 142 -10.94 -0.98 -8.62
N TRP A 143 -11.53 -1.99 -9.28
CA TRP A 143 -12.26 -3.07 -8.61
C TRP A 143 -11.34 -3.87 -7.69
N ILE A 144 -10.19 -4.31 -8.21
CA ILE A 144 -9.19 -5.07 -7.44
C ILE A 144 -8.76 -4.25 -6.22
N TRP A 145 -8.51 -2.95 -6.42
CA TRP A 145 -8.16 -2.05 -5.33
C TRP A 145 -9.24 -1.94 -4.24
N LEU A 146 -10.53 -1.96 -4.61
CA LEU A 146 -11.63 -1.98 -3.65
C LEU A 146 -11.74 -3.34 -2.94
N GLU A 147 -11.55 -4.43 -3.69
CA GLU A 147 -11.61 -5.82 -3.22
C GLU A 147 -10.51 -6.12 -2.21
N ASP A 148 -9.26 -5.83 -2.56
CA ASP A 148 -8.07 -5.99 -1.70
C ASP A 148 -8.20 -5.23 -0.37
N ARG A 149 -8.99 -4.14 -0.37
CA ARG A 149 -9.20 -3.29 0.81
C ARG A 149 -10.50 -3.58 1.55
N GLY A 150 -11.31 -4.55 1.09
CA GLY A 150 -12.61 -4.88 1.70
C GLY A 150 -13.64 -3.76 1.58
N ARG A 151 -13.54 -2.93 0.55
CA ARG A 151 -14.33 -1.70 0.35
C ARG A 151 -15.38 -1.79 -0.74
N LEU A 152 -15.60 -2.98 -1.30
CA LEU A 152 -16.65 -3.22 -2.29
C LEU A 152 -18.05 -2.79 -1.79
N GLY A 153 -18.30 -2.87 -0.47
CA GLY A 153 -19.54 -2.38 0.15
C GLY A 153 -19.76 -0.86 0.09
N GLU A 154 -18.74 -0.05 -0.25
CA GLU A 154 -18.88 1.40 -0.42
C GLU A 154 -19.41 1.77 -1.82
N LEU A 155 -19.37 0.84 -2.80
CA LEU A 155 -19.75 1.10 -4.18
C LEU A 155 -21.20 1.58 -4.35
N PRO A 156 -22.23 0.94 -3.74
CA PRO A 156 -23.61 1.34 -4.00
C PRO A 156 -23.86 2.79 -3.61
N ALA A 157 -23.44 3.21 -2.41
CA ALA A 157 -23.61 4.58 -1.93
C ALA A 157 -22.84 5.61 -2.79
N ALA A 158 -21.61 5.27 -3.21
CA ALA A 158 -20.82 6.14 -4.08
C ALA A 158 -21.46 6.30 -5.47
N LEU A 159 -22.02 5.22 -6.04
CA LEU A 159 -22.72 5.23 -7.32
C LEU A 159 -23.98 6.10 -7.29
N ARG A 160 -24.77 6.04 -6.21
CA ARG A 160 -25.91 6.94 -6.01
C ARG A 160 -25.49 8.41 -6.00
N THR A 161 -24.36 8.71 -5.37
CA THR A 161 -23.83 10.08 -5.24
C THR A 161 -23.47 10.68 -6.60
N ILE A 162 -22.93 9.87 -7.52
CA ILE A 162 -22.66 10.29 -8.90
C ILE A 162 -23.87 10.15 -9.85
N GLY A 163 -25.06 9.88 -9.31
CA GLY A 163 -26.30 9.77 -10.08
C GLY A 163 -26.44 8.48 -10.91
N ARG A 164 -25.67 7.43 -10.60
CA ARG A 164 -25.65 6.13 -11.29
C ARG A 164 -26.44 5.08 -10.51
N GLU A 165 -27.72 5.36 -10.25
CA GLU A 165 -28.61 4.49 -9.46
C GLU A 165 -28.78 3.11 -10.10
N GLU A 166 -28.74 3.03 -11.44
CA GLU A 166 -28.84 1.78 -12.19
C GLU A 166 -27.68 0.84 -11.90
N LEU A 167 -26.48 1.39 -11.65
CA LEU A 167 -25.32 0.60 -11.26
C LEU A 167 -25.38 0.20 -9.79
N ALA A 168 -25.91 1.06 -8.92
CA ALA A 168 -26.06 0.74 -7.50
C ALA A 168 -26.98 -0.48 -7.30
N GLN A 169 -28.04 -0.60 -8.11
CA GLN A 169 -28.97 -1.73 -8.08
C GLN A 169 -28.33 -3.07 -8.43
N LEU A 170 -27.24 -3.10 -9.20
CA LEU A 170 -26.51 -4.35 -9.53
C LEU A 170 -25.91 -5.04 -8.30
N PHE A 171 -25.76 -4.31 -7.19
CA PHE A 171 -25.13 -4.77 -5.95
C PHE A 171 -26.14 -5.10 -4.85
N GLU A 172 -27.44 -4.85 -5.07
CA GLU A 172 -28.52 -5.02 -4.09
C GLU A 172 -29.46 -6.20 -4.41
N SER A 173 -29.16 -6.93 -5.50
CA SER A 173 -29.89 -8.11 -5.98
C SER A 173 -29.36 -9.43 -5.44
#